data_AF-A0A315TP11-F1
#
_entry.id   AF-A0A315TP11-F1
#
_cell.length_a   1.000
_cell.length_b   1.000
_cell.length_c   1.000
_cell.angle_alpha   90.00
_cell.angle_beta   90.00
_cell.angle_gamma   90.00
#
_symmetry.space_group_name_H-M   'P 1'
#
loop_
_entity.id
_entity.type
_entity.pdbx_description
1 polymer ?
#
loop_
_entity_poly.entity_id
_entity_poly.type
_entity_poly.pdbx_seq_one_letter_code
_entity_poly.pdbx_strand_id
1 'polypeptide(L)'
;MNPQLFLAFLVVAVALACTPGVDWAYSIAAGLRQRSFAPAVAGLCGGYALHTVLLVLGLAALLAGMPGVLGWLTAAGALYLLWLGYSTLRSWRGATFSTDARPAAAPASQFRIFLQGIGISGINPKGLLFFVALVPQFVSPDAALPVPVQSGLLGLTFVLLVGVIYSCVALLARRLLHARPGAARQVTLASGIIMLILGAMLLAEQIVPAVSAAMTRA
;
A
#
# COMPACT_ATOMS: atom_id res chain seq x y z
N MET A 1 5.18 -9.39 18.46
CA MET A 1 4.44 -8.23 17.92
C MET A 1 3.03 -8.26 18.46
N ASN A 2 2.39 -7.12 18.67
CA ASN A 2 1.00 -7.07 19.10
C ASN A 2 0.09 -7.63 17.97
N PRO A 3 -0.73 -8.67 18.23
CA PRO A 3 -1.51 -9.31 17.18
C PRO A 3 -2.65 -8.42 16.66
N GLN A 4 -3.22 -7.54 17.49
CA GLN A 4 -4.25 -6.60 17.07
C GLN A 4 -3.69 -5.56 16.09
N LEU A 5 -2.50 -5.01 16.36
CA LEU A 5 -1.82 -4.10 15.43
C LEU A 5 -1.49 -4.79 14.10
N PHE A 6 -1.07 -6.06 14.15
CA PHE A 6 -0.79 -6.82 12.94
C PHE A 6 -2.04 -7.06 12.09
N LEU A 7 -3.17 -7.42 12.72
CA LEU A 7 -4.44 -7.61 12.03
C LEU A 7 -4.95 -6.30 11.43
N ALA A 8 -4.86 -5.19 12.18
CA ALA A 8 -5.21 -3.86 11.68
C ALA A 8 -4.34 -3.48 10.47
N PHE A 9 -3.04 -3.75 10.54
CA PHE A 9 -2.11 -3.57 9.42
C PHE A 9 -2.55 -4.38 8.19
N LEU A 10 -2.88 -5.67 8.37
CA LEU A 10 -3.31 -6.53 7.27
C LEU A 10 -4.55 -5.98 6.56
N VAL A 11 -5.55 -5.50 7.30
CA VAL A 11 -6.75 -4.91 6.71
C VAL A 11 -6.41 -3.67 5.88
N VAL A 12 -5.59 -2.75 6.43
CA VAL A 12 -5.15 -1.55 5.70
C VAL A 12 -4.32 -1.92 4.47
N ALA A 13 -3.37 -2.83 4.63
CA ALA A 13 -2.49 -3.32 3.57
C ALA A 13 -3.30 -3.92 2.41
N VAL A 14 -4.29 -4.77 2.70
CA VAL A 14 -5.19 -5.34 1.70
C VAL A 14 -6.00 -4.26 1.01
N ALA A 15 -6.62 -3.34 1.76
CA ALA A 15 -7.42 -2.27 1.18
C ALA A 15 -6.60 -1.41 0.18
N LEU A 16 -5.37 -1.06 0.55
CA LEU A 16 -4.44 -0.27 -0.27
C LEU A 16 -3.92 -1.03 -1.48
N ALA A 17 -3.55 -2.31 -1.30
CA ALA A 17 -3.08 -3.18 -2.37
C ALA A 17 -4.21 -3.47 -3.38
N CYS A 18 -5.46 -3.53 -2.92
CA CYS A 18 -6.64 -3.69 -3.75
C CYS A 18 -7.09 -2.40 -4.47
N THR A 19 -6.59 -1.23 -4.05
CA THR A 19 -6.94 0.04 -4.68
C THR A 19 -6.20 0.18 -6.02
N PRO A 20 -6.94 0.27 -7.16
CA PRO A 20 -6.30 0.39 -8.47
C PRO A 20 -5.42 1.65 -8.57
N GLY A 21 -4.30 1.51 -9.27
CA GLY A 21 -3.32 2.58 -9.48
C GLY A 21 -2.27 2.16 -10.51
N VAL A 22 -1.11 2.82 -10.50
CA VAL A 22 -0.04 2.57 -11.48
C VAL A 22 0.50 1.13 -11.41
N ASP A 23 0.58 0.53 -10.22
CA ASP A 23 1.00 -0.87 -10.06
C ASP A 23 0.02 -1.83 -10.74
N TRP A 24 -1.30 -1.62 -10.54
CA TRP A 24 -2.34 -2.42 -11.18
C TRP A 24 -2.29 -2.27 -12.70
N ALA A 25 -2.16 -1.04 -13.20
CA ALA A 25 -2.04 -0.79 -14.63
C ALA A 25 -0.84 -1.54 -15.23
N TYR A 26 0.28 -1.58 -14.51
CA TYR A 26 1.46 -2.32 -14.94
C TYR A 26 1.25 -3.84 -14.90
N SER A 27 0.66 -4.38 -13.83
CA SER A 27 0.31 -5.81 -13.73
C SER A 27 -0.68 -6.26 -14.80
N ILE A 28 -1.68 -5.44 -15.10
CA ILE A 28 -2.66 -5.66 -16.18
C ILE A 28 -1.96 -5.69 -17.54
N ALA A 29 -1.13 -4.68 -17.83
CA ALA A 29 -0.39 -4.60 -19.08
C ALA A 29 0.55 -5.81 -19.26
N ALA A 30 1.22 -6.24 -18.19
CA ALA A 30 2.07 -7.42 -18.20
C ALA A 30 1.26 -8.71 -18.43
N GLY A 31 0.12 -8.87 -17.77
CA GLY A 31 -0.78 -10.02 -17.93
C GLY A 31 -1.29 -10.20 -19.36
N LEU A 32 -1.62 -9.08 -20.02
CA LEU A 32 -2.12 -9.04 -21.40
C LEU A 32 -1.04 -9.21 -22.46
N ARG A 33 0.11 -8.55 -22.29
CA ARG A 33 1.07 -8.32 -23.39
C ARG A 33 2.30 -9.22 -23.34
N GLN A 34 2.65 -9.72 -22.16
CA GLN A 34 3.85 -10.51 -21.97
C GLN A 34 3.52 -11.99 -21.94
N ARG A 35 4.43 -12.85 -22.42
CA ARG A 35 4.31 -14.31 -22.27
C ARG A 35 4.27 -14.71 -20.80
N SER A 36 5.09 -14.05 -19.97
CA SER A 36 5.10 -14.19 -18.50
C SER A 36 4.98 -12.82 -17.85
N PHE A 37 4.02 -12.68 -16.91
CA PHE A 37 3.88 -11.49 -16.07
C PHE A 37 4.80 -11.52 -14.83
N ALA A 38 5.45 -12.66 -14.56
CA ALA A 38 6.23 -12.85 -13.35
C ALA A 38 7.37 -11.83 -13.16
N PRO A 39 8.14 -11.45 -14.21
CA PRO A 39 9.18 -10.42 -14.05
C PRO A 39 8.59 -9.05 -13.66
N ALA A 40 7.42 -8.69 -14.19
CA ALA A 40 6.77 -7.42 -13.87
C ALA A 40 6.32 -7.37 -12.41
N VAL A 41 5.65 -8.43 -11.93
CA VAL A 41 5.21 -8.52 -10.53
C VAL A 41 6.40 -8.61 -9.58
N ALA A 42 7.42 -9.41 -9.91
CA ALA A 42 8.66 -9.47 -9.13
C ALA A 42 9.35 -8.11 -9.05
N GLY A 43 9.33 -7.32 -10.13
CA GLY A 43 9.82 -5.96 -10.14
C GLY A 43 9.05 -5.06 -9.19
N LEU A 44 7.72 -5.09 -9.25
CA LEU A 44 6.85 -4.33 -8.33
C LEU A 44 7.14 -4.70 -6.87
N CYS A 45 7.29 -6.00 -6.57
CA CYS A 45 7.70 -6.47 -5.25
C CYS A 45 9.08 -5.95 -4.84
N GLY A 46 10.03 -5.88 -5.78
CA GLY A 46 11.37 -5.33 -5.56
C GLY A 46 11.36 -3.86 -5.13
N GLY A 47 10.49 -3.03 -5.71
CA GLY A 47 10.34 -1.64 -5.26
C GLY A 47 9.75 -1.53 -3.84
N TYR A 48 8.83 -2.42 -3.45
CA TYR A 48 8.33 -2.47 -2.07
C TYR A 48 9.32 -3.09 -1.08
N ALA A 49 10.17 -4.01 -1.54
CA ALA A 49 11.29 -4.50 -0.75
C ALA A 49 12.29 -3.36 -0.47
N LEU A 50 12.55 -2.47 -1.44
CA LEU A 50 13.36 -1.27 -1.22
C LEU A 50 12.73 -0.35 -0.15
N HIS A 51 11.42 -0.09 -0.23
CA HIS A 51 10.72 0.65 0.82
C HIS A 51 10.83 -0.02 2.19
N THR A 52 10.75 -1.34 2.24
CA THR A 52 10.92 -2.12 3.48
C THR A 52 12.31 -1.94 4.06
N VAL A 53 13.36 -2.01 3.24
CA VAL A 53 14.73 -1.78 3.68
C VAL A 53 14.90 -0.36 4.23
N LEU A 54 14.41 0.65 3.51
CA LEU A 54 14.46 2.04 3.97
C LEU A 54 13.75 2.24 5.31
N LEU A 55 12.57 1.61 5.48
CA LEU A 55 11.82 1.66 6.73
C LEU A 55 12.58 1.00 7.88
N VAL A 56 13.13 -0.21 7.67
CA VAL A 56 13.89 -0.95 8.68
C VAL A 56 15.12 -0.17 9.14
N LEU A 57 15.85 0.46 8.20
CA LEU A 57 17.06 1.23 8.49
C LEU A 57 16.73 2.59 9.13
N GLY A 58 15.68 3.26 8.67
CA GLY A 58 15.38 4.64 9.07
C GLY A 58 14.49 4.78 10.30
N LEU A 59 13.54 3.86 10.51
CA LEU A 59 12.50 4.07 11.52
C LEU A 59 13.05 4.11 12.94
N ALA A 60 13.92 3.16 13.32
CA ALA A 60 14.48 3.12 14.67
C ALA A 60 15.26 4.42 15.02
N ALA A 61 16.04 4.94 14.07
CA ALA A 61 16.76 6.19 14.24
C ALA A 61 15.80 7.39 14.37
N LEU A 62 14.73 7.40 13.58
CA LEU A 62 13.70 8.44 13.64
C LEU A 62 12.98 8.45 15.00
N LEU A 63 12.64 7.27 15.53
CA LEU A 63 11.99 7.13 16.85
C LEU A 63 12.89 7.60 17.99
N ALA A 64 14.19 7.34 17.89
CA ALA A 64 15.16 7.77 18.90
C ALA A 64 15.41 9.28 18.87
N GLY A 65 15.34 9.92 17.68
CA GLY A 65 15.67 11.33 17.50
C GLY A 65 14.53 12.31 17.80
N MET A 66 13.27 11.89 17.73
CA MET A 66 12.11 12.78 17.88
C MET A 66 11.02 12.17 18.79
N PRO A 67 10.95 12.57 20.07
CA PRO A 67 9.88 12.18 20.97
C PRO A 67 8.50 12.50 20.37
N GLY A 68 7.60 11.53 20.35
CA GLY A 68 6.25 11.70 19.80
C GLY A 68 6.13 11.61 18.27
N VAL A 69 7.21 11.31 17.53
CA VAL A 69 7.16 11.17 16.06
C VAL A 69 6.14 10.14 15.59
N LEU A 70 5.92 9.06 16.34
CA LEU A 70 4.87 8.08 16.02
C LEU A 70 3.48 8.69 16.01
N GLY A 71 3.18 9.61 16.94
CA GLY A 71 1.90 10.31 16.97
C GLY A 71 1.71 11.15 15.72
N TRP A 72 2.73 11.92 15.33
CA TRP A 72 2.72 12.71 14.10
C TRP A 72 2.58 11.87 12.83
N LEU A 73 3.32 10.76 12.75
CA LEU A 73 3.24 9.82 11.63
C LEU A 73 1.84 9.17 11.58
N THR A 74 1.30 8.77 12.71
CA THR A 74 -0.05 8.19 12.80
C THR A 74 -1.12 9.20 12.35
N ALA A 75 -1.04 10.45 12.80
CA ALA A 75 -1.95 11.50 12.36
C ALA A 75 -1.83 11.77 10.84
N ALA A 76 -0.61 11.85 10.33
CA ALA A 76 -0.35 12.00 8.90
C ALA A 76 -0.88 10.81 8.08
N GLY A 77 -0.69 9.59 8.58
CA GLY A 77 -1.20 8.36 8.00
C GLY A 77 -2.72 8.33 7.97
N ALA A 78 -3.37 8.67 9.08
CA ALA A 78 -4.82 8.76 9.17
C ALA A 78 -5.42 9.77 8.18
N LEU A 79 -4.85 10.98 8.11
CA LEU A 79 -5.26 12.00 7.14
C LEU A 79 -5.05 11.54 5.70
N TYR A 80 -3.94 10.84 5.45
CA TYR A 80 -3.65 10.27 4.14
C TYR A 80 -4.65 9.18 3.76
N LEU A 81 -5.03 8.29 4.68
CA LEU A 81 -6.10 7.29 4.44
C LEU A 81 -7.45 7.95 4.15
N LEU A 82 -7.78 9.03 4.86
CA LEU A 82 -9.01 9.79 4.59
C LEU A 82 -9.00 10.41 3.19
N TRP A 83 -7.89 11.06 2.83
CA TRP A 83 -7.72 11.65 1.50
C TRP A 83 -7.75 10.59 0.39
N LEU A 84 -7.07 9.46 0.59
CA LEU A 84 -7.02 8.37 -0.38
C LEU A 84 -8.37 7.66 -0.48
N GLY A 85 -9.05 7.40 0.63
CA GLY A 85 -10.41 6.88 0.67
C GLY A 85 -11.36 7.77 -0.10
N TYR A 86 -11.36 9.08 0.18
CA TYR A 86 -12.22 10.06 -0.49
C TYR A 86 -11.93 10.16 -2.01
N SER A 87 -10.67 10.26 -2.41
CA SER A 87 -10.30 10.32 -3.83
C SER A 87 -10.65 9.03 -4.58
N THR A 88 -10.53 7.88 -3.92
CA THR A 88 -10.97 6.58 -4.43
C THR A 88 -12.49 6.53 -4.60
N LEU A 89 -13.26 7.04 -3.63
CA LEU A 89 -14.72 7.17 -3.71
C LEU A 89 -15.23 8.24 -4.69
N ARG A 90 -14.40 9.18 -5.14
CA ARG A 90 -14.77 10.08 -6.24
C ARG A 90 -14.56 9.43 -7.60
N SER A 91 -13.54 8.59 -7.74
CA SER A 91 -13.14 8.01 -9.02
C SER A 91 -13.71 6.61 -9.30
N TRP A 92 -14.31 5.94 -8.31
CA TRP A 92 -14.73 4.53 -8.44
C TRP A 92 -15.66 4.22 -9.61
N ARG A 93 -16.55 5.14 -10.01
CA ARG A 93 -17.47 4.93 -11.16
C ARG A 93 -16.72 4.89 -12.50
N GLY A 94 -15.62 5.62 -12.58
CA GLY A 94 -14.71 5.65 -13.73
C GLY A 94 -13.60 4.61 -13.64
N ALA A 95 -13.54 3.82 -12.56
CA ALA A 95 -12.53 2.78 -12.41
C ALA A 95 -12.69 1.74 -13.52
N THR A 96 -11.73 1.74 -14.44
CA THR A 96 -11.60 0.78 -15.52
C THR A 96 -10.23 0.15 -15.45
N PHE A 97 -10.14 -1.08 -15.92
CA PHE A 97 -8.86 -1.68 -16.27
C PHE A 97 -8.44 -1.14 -17.65
N SER A 98 -8.25 0.18 -17.78
CA SER A 98 -7.97 0.81 -19.08
C SER A 98 -6.62 0.36 -19.65
N THR A 99 -6.62 0.09 -20.94
CA THR A 99 -5.46 -0.31 -21.74
C THR A 99 -5.13 0.76 -22.79
N ASP A 100 -4.75 1.97 -22.38
CA ASP A 100 -4.27 3.00 -23.33
C ASP A 100 -2.76 2.88 -23.64
N ALA A 101 -2.15 1.73 -23.30
CA ALA A 101 -0.75 1.50 -23.59
C ALA A 101 -0.56 1.07 -25.05
N ARG A 102 0.02 1.96 -25.86
CA ARG A 102 0.53 1.75 -27.24
C ARG A 102 1.13 0.34 -27.47
N PRO A 103 1.07 -0.22 -28.70
CA PRO A 103 1.65 -1.52 -29.03
C PRO A 103 3.12 -1.62 -28.56
N ALA A 104 3.53 -2.77 -28.03
CA ALA A 104 4.92 -2.95 -27.59
C ALA A 104 5.83 -3.02 -28.81
N ALA A 105 6.75 -2.07 -28.94
CA ALA A 105 7.91 -2.21 -29.81
C ALA A 105 8.83 -3.29 -29.23
N ALA A 106 9.13 -4.34 -30.01
CA ALA A 106 10.00 -5.49 -29.74
C ALA A 106 9.76 -6.23 -28.39
N PRO A 107 10.03 -7.55 -28.29
CA PRO A 107 9.97 -8.25 -27.01
C PRO A 107 11.04 -7.66 -26.06
N ALA A 108 10.61 -6.91 -25.05
CA ALA A 108 11.48 -6.40 -24.01
C ALA A 108 12.10 -7.57 -23.21
N SER A 109 13.38 -7.48 -22.85
CA SER A 109 14.03 -8.49 -22.03
C SER A 109 13.31 -8.61 -20.67
N GLN A 110 13.22 -9.82 -20.13
CA GLN A 110 12.58 -10.06 -18.82
C GLN A 110 13.21 -9.21 -17.70
N PHE A 111 14.53 -9.01 -17.78
CA PHE A 111 15.26 -8.15 -16.86
C PHE A 111 14.83 -6.67 -16.96
N ARG A 112 14.60 -6.15 -18.17
CA ARG A 112 14.10 -4.78 -18.35
C ARG A 112 12.70 -4.60 -17.80
N ILE A 113 11.83 -5.60 -17.96
CA ILE A 113 10.48 -5.63 -17.38
C ILE A 113 10.57 -5.62 -15.85
N PHE A 114 11.46 -6.42 -15.27
CA PHE A 114 11.71 -6.43 -13.83
C PHE A 114 12.19 -5.07 -13.30
N LEU A 115 13.21 -4.47 -13.92
CA LEU A 115 13.73 -3.14 -13.54
C LEU A 115 12.66 -2.05 -13.66
N GLN A 116 11.84 -2.12 -14.70
CA GLN A 116 10.72 -1.19 -14.85
C GLN A 116 9.70 -1.34 -13.72
N GLY A 117 9.38 -2.57 -13.30
CA GLY A 117 8.52 -2.83 -12.14
C GLY A 117 9.08 -2.20 -10.86
N ILE A 118 10.39 -2.34 -10.61
CA ILE A 118 11.07 -1.71 -9.45
C ILE A 118 10.87 -0.20 -9.49
N GLY A 119 11.11 0.43 -10.64
CA GLY A 119 10.96 1.87 -10.79
C GLY A 119 9.51 2.34 -10.57
N ILE A 120 8.53 1.59 -11.09
CA ILE A 120 7.11 1.92 -10.96
C ILE A 120 6.67 1.93 -9.50
N SER A 121 6.90 0.83 -8.76
CA SER A 121 6.47 0.76 -7.35
C SER A 121 7.39 1.56 -6.42
N GLY A 122 8.69 1.61 -6.71
CA GLY A 122 9.68 2.32 -5.89
C GLY A 122 9.53 3.84 -5.90
N ILE A 123 9.01 4.42 -6.99
CA ILE A 123 8.73 5.87 -7.09
C ILE A 123 7.22 6.14 -6.89
N ASN A 124 6.42 5.10 -6.59
CA ASN A 124 4.98 5.25 -6.41
C ASN A 124 4.70 6.09 -5.14
N PRO A 125 4.14 7.31 -5.26
CA PRO A 125 3.85 8.14 -4.11
C PRO A 125 2.85 7.48 -3.16
N LYS A 126 1.95 6.61 -3.66
CA LYS A 126 1.04 5.83 -2.82
C LYS A 126 1.80 4.88 -1.91
N GLY A 127 2.77 4.17 -2.48
CA GLY A 127 3.62 3.22 -1.77
C GLY A 127 4.53 3.92 -0.76
N LEU A 128 5.18 4.99 -1.18
CA LEU A 128 6.06 5.79 -0.32
C LEU A 128 5.30 6.34 0.89
N LEU A 129 4.14 6.96 0.68
CA LEU A 129 3.33 7.51 1.77
C LEU A 129 2.78 6.42 2.70
N PHE A 130 2.42 5.24 2.17
CA PHE A 130 2.05 4.11 3.01
C PHE A 130 3.21 3.68 3.92
N PHE A 131 4.41 3.48 3.37
CA PHE A 131 5.57 3.04 4.16
C PHE A 131 6.04 4.08 5.16
N VAL A 132 5.97 5.38 4.81
CA VAL A 132 6.45 6.45 5.69
C VAL A 132 5.43 6.80 6.77
N ALA A 133 4.15 6.95 6.41
CA ALA A 133 3.14 7.48 7.35
C ALA A 133 2.32 6.38 8.03
N LEU A 134 2.03 5.28 7.33
CA LEU A 134 1.11 4.26 7.84
C LEU A 134 1.80 3.07 8.48
N VAL A 135 2.89 2.53 7.91
CA VAL A 135 3.54 1.35 8.51
C VAL A 135 4.04 1.60 9.94
N PRO A 136 4.67 2.74 10.28
CA PRO A 136 5.15 3.01 11.64
C PRO A 136 4.09 2.95 12.72
N GLN A 137 2.82 3.28 12.40
CA GLN A 137 1.74 3.28 13.37
C GLN A 137 1.38 1.87 13.89
N PHE A 138 1.81 0.82 13.17
CA PHE A 138 1.59 -0.57 13.56
C PHE A 138 2.79 -1.16 14.32
N VAL A 139 3.80 -0.34 14.61
CA VAL A 139 4.97 -0.72 15.40
C VAL A 139 4.79 -0.25 16.83
N SER A 140 5.02 -1.14 17.78
CA SER A 140 5.01 -0.82 19.22
C SER A 140 6.44 -0.77 19.74
N PRO A 141 6.96 0.39 20.19
CA PRO A 141 8.31 0.50 20.75
C PRO A 141 8.52 -0.36 22.00
N ASP A 142 7.46 -0.55 22.79
CA ASP A 142 7.48 -1.28 24.07
C ASP A 142 7.20 -2.80 23.91
N ALA A 143 7.03 -3.28 22.68
CA ALA A 143 6.80 -4.70 22.44
C ALA A 143 8.09 -5.53 22.54
N ALA A 144 7.95 -6.82 22.80
CA ALA A 144 9.08 -7.75 22.93
C ALA A 144 9.98 -7.87 21.68
N LEU A 145 9.49 -7.51 20.49
CA LEU A 145 10.28 -7.54 19.26
C LEU A 145 10.90 -6.15 19.00
N PRO A 146 12.18 -6.05 18.61
CA PRO A 146 12.78 -4.78 18.24
C PRO A 146 12.06 -4.10 17.05
N VAL A 147 12.05 -2.76 17.04
CA VAL A 147 11.45 -1.94 15.97
C VAL A 147 11.88 -2.35 14.55
N PRO A 148 13.18 -2.60 14.26
CA PRO A 148 13.59 -3.05 12.93
C PRO A 148 12.97 -4.39 12.53
N VAL A 149 12.82 -5.31 13.48
CA VAL A 149 12.23 -6.65 13.23
C VAL A 149 10.73 -6.52 12.94
N GLN A 150 10.00 -5.72 13.72
CA GLN A 150 8.58 -5.45 13.47
C GLN A 150 8.39 -4.79 12.09
N SER A 151 9.22 -3.79 11.77
CA SER A 151 9.18 -3.08 10.49
C SER A 151 9.43 -4.00 9.30
N GLY A 152 10.42 -4.90 9.43
CA GLY A 152 10.74 -5.89 8.42
C GLY A 152 9.59 -6.89 8.22
N LEU A 153 8.98 -7.37 9.31
CA LEU A 153 7.82 -8.26 9.24
C LEU A 153 6.63 -7.61 8.54
N LEU A 154 6.29 -6.37 8.89
CA LEU A 154 5.20 -5.62 8.26
C LEU A 154 5.50 -5.37 6.77
N GLY A 155 6.69 -4.87 6.44
CA GLY A 155 7.09 -4.59 5.06
C GLY A 155 7.13 -5.85 4.18
N LEU A 156 7.72 -6.95 4.65
CA LEU A 156 7.74 -8.22 3.92
C LEU A 156 6.33 -8.82 3.77
N THR A 157 5.48 -8.69 4.78
CA THR A 157 4.07 -9.10 4.69
C THR A 157 3.37 -8.32 3.56
N PHE A 158 3.61 -7.01 3.47
CA PHE A 158 3.07 -6.20 2.38
C PHE A 158 3.61 -6.63 1.01
N VAL A 159 4.91 -6.90 0.90
CA VAL A 159 5.56 -7.39 -0.34
C VAL A 159 4.93 -8.71 -0.81
N LEU A 160 4.72 -9.65 0.10
CA LEU A 160 4.06 -10.93 -0.23
C LEU A 160 2.61 -10.70 -0.66
N LEU A 161 1.88 -9.86 0.08
CA LEU A 161 0.49 -9.54 -0.20
C LEU A 161 0.31 -8.93 -1.59
N VAL A 162 1.12 -7.91 -1.94
CA VAL A 162 1.05 -7.31 -3.28
C VAL A 162 1.51 -8.29 -4.35
N GLY A 163 2.49 -9.17 -4.07
CA GLY A 163 2.89 -10.22 -4.99
C GLY A 163 1.72 -11.15 -5.36
N VAL A 164 0.92 -11.55 -4.38
CA VAL A 164 -0.30 -12.35 -4.59
C VAL A 164 -1.36 -11.54 -5.34
N ILE A 165 -1.74 -10.37 -4.83
CA ILE A 165 -2.83 -9.55 -5.41
C ILE A 165 -2.50 -9.15 -6.85
N TYR A 166 -1.27 -8.70 -7.11
CA TYR A 166 -0.86 -8.23 -8.44
C TYR A 166 -0.70 -9.39 -9.44
N SER A 167 -0.30 -10.58 -8.97
CA SER A 167 -0.35 -11.79 -9.78
C SER A 167 -1.79 -12.18 -10.13
N CYS A 168 -2.71 -12.13 -9.16
CA CYS A 168 -4.14 -12.35 -9.41
C CYS A 168 -4.68 -11.33 -10.42
N VAL A 169 -4.34 -10.05 -10.29
CA VAL A 169 -4.71 -8.99 -11.24
C VAL A 169 -4.18 -9.29 -12.64
N ALA A 170 -2.90 -9.67 -12.79
CA ALA A 170 -2.31 -10.01 -14.08
C ALA A 170 -2.93 -11.28 -14.72
N LEU A 171 -3.23 -12.30 -13.92
CA LEU A 171 -3.91 -13.51 -14.37
C LEU A 171 -5.35 -13.23 -14.78
N LEU A 172 -6.07 -12.46 -13.98
CA LEU A 172 -7.45 -12.06 -14.25
C LEU A 172 -7.51 -11.17 -15.48
N ALA A 173 -6.55 -10.28 -15.64
CA ALA A 173 -6.35 -9.50 -16.84
C ALA A 173 -6.26 -10.40 -18.07
N ARG A 174 -5.37 -11.40 -18.06
CA ARG A 174 -5.22 -12.35 -19.16
C ARG A 174 -6.51 -13.14 -19.46
N ARG A 175 -7.28 -13.50 -18.42
CA ARG A 175 -8.48 -14.37 -18.56
C ARG A 175 -9.78 -13.60 -18.83
N LEU A 176 -9.91 -12.37 -18.33
CA LEU A 176 -11.20 -11.67 -18.19
C LEU A 176 -11.23 -10.26 -18.78
N LEU A 177 -10.16 -9.71 -19.35
CA LEU A 177 -10.16 -8.29 -19.77
C LEU A 177 -11.09 -7.89 -20.91
N HIS A 178 -11.87 -8.82 -21.46
CA HIS A 178 -13.01 -8.47 -22.30
C HIS A 178 -14.38 -8.51 -21.59
N ALA A 179 -14.48 -9.01 -20.35
CA ALA A 179 -15.76 -9.48 -19.83
C ALA A 179 -16.49 -8.51 -18.89
N ARG A 180 -15.85 -7.84 -17.91
CA ARG A 180 -16.59 -7.17 -16.81
C ARG A 180 -15.90 -5.95 -16.18
N PRO A 181 -16.05 -4.73 -16.74
CA PRO A 181 -15.61 -3.49 -16.12
C PRO A 181 -16.24 -3.21 -14.73
N GLY A 182 -17.34 -3.88 -14.36
CA GLY A 182 -17.99 -3.72 -13.06
C GLY A 182 -17.17 -4.22 -11.85
N ALA A 183 -16.30 -5.23 -12.02
CA ALA A 183 -15.50 -5.77 -10.93
C ALA A 183 -14.46 -4.76 -10.40
N ALA A 184 -13.84 -3.99 -11.31
CA ALA A 184 -12.92 -2.91 -10.94
C ALA A 184 -13.61 -1.88 -10.04
N ARG A 185 -14.85 -1.50 -10.39
CA ARG A 185 -15.65 -0.52 -9.67
C ARG A 185 -15.99 -0.99 -8.25
N GLN A 186 -16.40 -2.25 -8.10
CA GLN A 186 -16.77 -2.82 -6.79
C GLN A 186 -15.57 -2.88 -5.85
N VAL A 187 -14.42 -3.37 -6.33
CA VAL A 187 -13.18 -3.42 -5.52
C VAL A 187 -12.72 -2.01 -5.15
N THR A 188 -12.75 -1.07 -6.10
CA THR A 188 -12.37 0.34 -5.84
C THR A 188 -13.28 0.97 -4.79
N LEU A 189 -14.59 0.76 -4.89
CA LEU A 189 -15.56 1.28 -3.92
C LEU A 189 -15.31 0.70 -2.52
N ALA A 190 -15.18 -0.62 -2.41
CA ALA A 190 -14.95 -1.30 -1.13
C ALA A 190 -13.63 -0.83 -0.48
N SER A 191 -12.54 -0.76 -1.24
CA SER A 191 -11.26 -0.22 -0.76
C SER A 191 -11.39 1.22 -0.27
N GLY A 192 -12.09 2.09 -1.01
CA GLY A 192 -12.34 3.48 -0.61
C GLY A 192 -13.06 3.60 0.73
N ILE A 193 -14.11 2.80 0.93
CA ILE A 193 -14.88 2.76 2.20
C ILE A 193 -13.99 2.29 3.36
N ILE A 194 -13.25 1.20 3.17
CA ILE A 194 -12.38 0.64 4.21
C ILE A 194 -11.31 1.66 4.63
N MET A 195 -10.70 2.34 3.66
CA MET A 195 -9.70 3.39 3.95
C MET A 195 -10.30 4.57 4.72
N LEU A 196 -11.51 5.01 4.40
CA LEU A 196 -12.18 6.08 5.15
C LEU A 196 -12.47 5.67 6.60
N ILE A 197 -13.02 4.47 6.80
CA ILE A 197 -13.35 3.97 8.15
C ILE A 197 -12.08 3.88 9.00
N LEU A 198 -11.03 3.27 8.46
CA LEU A 198 -9.77 3.10 9.20
C LEU A 198 -9.06 4.44 9.45
N GLY A 199 -9.07 5.35 8.47
CA GLY A 199 -8.54 6.70 8.65
C GLY A 199 -9.28 7.48 9.74
N ALA A 200 -10.60 7.38 9.80
CA ALA A 200 -11.40 8.02 10.84
C ALA A 200 -11.17 7.41 12.23
N MET A 201 -11.09 6.08 12.32
CA MET A 201 -10.80 5.37 13.57
C MET A 201 -9.42 5.75 14.12
N LEU A 202 -8.39 5.71 13.29
CA LEU A 202 -7.02 6.09 13.69
C LEU A 202 -6.94 7.55 14.15
N LEU A 203 -7.64 8.45 13.46
CA LEU A 203 -7.67 9.86 13.85
C LEU A 203 -8.41 10.06 15.18
N ALA A 204 -9.52 9.34 15.40
CA ALA A 204 -10.25 9.39 16.66
C ALA A 204 -9.40 8.87 17.83
N GLU A 205 -8.65 7.78 17.65
CA GLU A 205 -7.73 7.26 18.66
C GLU A 205 -6.62 8.25 19.04
N GLN A 206 -6.18 9.11 18.11
CA GLN A 206 -5.20 10.16 18.42
C GLN A 206 -5.82 11.37 19.12
N ILE A 207 -7.02 11.79 18.69
CA ILE A 207 -7.65 13.03 19.18
C ILE A 207 -8.32 12.84 20.54
N VAL A 208 -9.01 11.71 20.78
CA VAL A 208 -9.80 11.50 22.00
C VAL A 208 -8.94 11.55 23.28
N PRO A 209 -7.79 10.86 23.37
CA PRO A 209 -6.91 10.95 24.53
C PRO A 209 -6.34 12.36 24.70
N ALA A 210 -5.91 13.00 23.61
CA ALA A 210 -5.35 14.35 23.65
C ALA A 210 -6.35 15.39 24.18
N VAL A 211 -7.61 15.31 23.74
CA VAL A 211 -8.69 16.19 24.22
C VAL A 211 -9.04 15.89 25.68
N SER A 212 -9.15 14.62 26.08
CA SER A 212 -9.43 14.26 27.48
C SER A 212 -8.33 14.72 28.45
N ALA A 213 -7.06 14.69 28.04
CA ALA A 213 -5.93 15.16 28.82
C ALA A 213 -5.90 16.70 28.94
N ALA A 214 -6.40 17.41 27.93
CA ALA A 214 -6.54 18.86 27.98
C ALA A 214 -7.69 19.28 28.91
N MET A 215 -8.83 18.57 28.88
CA MET A 215 -9.99 18.86 29.73
C MET A 215 -9.77 18.52 31.21
N THR A 216 -8.91 17.56 31.54
CA THR A 216 -8.56 17.21 32.93
C THR A 216 -7.51 18.14 33.55
N ARG A 217 -6.84 18.98 32.74
CA ARG A 217 -5.86 19.98 33.19
C ARG A 217 -6.44 21.39 33.31
N ALA A 218 -7.70 21.58 32.93
CA ALA A 218 -8.46 22.83 33.03
C ALA A 218 -9.38 22.82 34.25
#